data_AF-A0A0C9VPG5-F1
#
_entry.id   AF-A0A0C9VPG5-F1
#
_cell.length_a   1.000
_cell.length_b   1.000
_cell.length_c   1.000
_cell.angle_alpha   90.00
_cell.angle_beta   90.00
_cell.angle_gamma   90.00
#
_symmetry.space_group_name_H-M   'P 1'
#
loop_
_entity.id
_entity.type
_entity.pdbx_description
1 polymer ?
#
loop_
_entity_poly.entity_id
_entity_poly.type
_entity_poly.pdbx_seq_one_letter_code
_entity_poly.pdbx_strand_id
1 'polypeptide(L)'
;GRTLQVTCILFDRVEQIQLRACACSSAPSQLMSTGLFACAPIAPSLAVDLRLLHFVKTLFVCLTPNTTVWCEALAVFLQEHGYGLTTQNNLRRRFSNAYHWYCMLV
;
A
#
# COMPACT_ATOMS: atom_id res chain seq x y z
N GLY A 1 18.27 10.68 -11.35
CA GLY A 1 17.46 9.80 -10.49
C GLY A 1 16.85 10.63 -9.37
N ARG A 2 15.61 10.34 -8.97
CA ARG A 2 14.86 11.04 -7.92
C ARG A 2 14.81 10.20 -6.66
N THR A 3 15.07 10.79 -5.51
CA THR A 3 14.84 10.12 -4.22
C THR A 3 13.37 10.26 -3.83
N LEU A 4 12.75 9.16 -3.47
CA LEU A 4 11.35 9.07 -3.04
C LEU A 4 11.31 8.56 -1.60
N GLN A 5 10.47 9.20 -0.79
CA GLN A 5 10.11 8.73 0.54
C GLN A 5 8.82 7.92 0.42
N VAL A 6 8.85 6.65 0.79
CA VAL A 6 7.72 5.73 0.63
C VAL A 6 7.37 5.14 1.99
N THR A 7 6.11 5.29 2.38
CA THR A 7 5.56 4.61 3.55
C THR A 7 5.14 3.19 3.13
N CYS A 8 5.67 2.18 3.79
CA CYS A 8 5.41 0.77 3.53
C CYS A 8 4.48 0.22 4.59
N ILE A 9 3.32 -0.31 4.16
CA ILE A 9 2.39 -1.02 5.03
C ILE A 9 2.70 -2.51 4.91
N LEU A 10 3.31 -3.05 5.96
CA LEU A 10 3.59 -4.48 6.12
C LEU A 10 2.47 -5.13 6.96
N PHE A 11 2.51 -6.45 7.07
CA PHE A 11 1.52 -7.19 7.84
C PHE A 11 1.53 -6.87 9.35
N ASP A 12 2.72 -6.63 9.90
CA ASP A 12 2.97 -6.49 11.32
C ASP A 12 3.35 -5.07 11.74
N ARG A 13 3.63 -4.18 10.79
CA ARG A 13 4.14 -2.83 11.06
C ARG A 13 4.04 -1.88 9.87
N VAL A 14 4.32 -0.61 10.14
CA VAL A 14 4.50 0.44 9.13
C VAL A 14 5.92 0.97 9.20
N GLU A 15 6.58 1.07 8.05
CA GLU A 15 7.95 1.55 7.93
C GLU A 15 8.03 2.67 6.88
N GLN A 16 9.06 3.51 6.97
CA GLN A 16 9.33 4.53 5.95
C GLN A 16 10.70 4.27 5.34
N ILE A 17 10.74 4.13 4.01
CA ILE A 17 11.96 3.83 3.27
C ILE A 17 12.29 4.94 2.28
N GLN A 18 13.57 5.09 1.97
CA GLN A 18 14.06 5.93 0.90
C GLN A 18 14.43 5.09 -0.32
N LEU A 19 13.85 5.41 -1.46
CA LEU A 19 14.14 4.74 -2.74
C LEU A 19 14.75 5.73 -3.72
N ARG A 20 15.75 5.28 -4.47
CA ARG A 20 16.36 6.09 -5.54
C ARG A 20 15.84 5.59 -6.88
N ALA A 21 14.85 6.28 -7.43
CA ALA A 21 14.25 5.95 -8.71
C ALA A 21 15.04 6.55 -9.89
N CYS A 22 15.34 5.75 -10.89
CA CYS A 22 15.94 6.18 -12.16
C CYS A 22 15.24 5.53 -13.35
N ALA A 23 15.54 5.97 -14.57
CA ALA A 23 15.09 5.28 -15.78
C ALA A 23 15.57 3.82 -15.83
N CYS A 24 16.73 3.53 -15.21
CA CYS A 24 17.31 2.20 -15.07
C CYS A 24 16.62 1.30 -14.05
N SER A 25 15.92 1.86 -13.07
CA SER A 25 15.38 1.14 -11.93
C SER A 25 14.22 1.96 -11.37
N SER A 26 13.02 1.60 -11.83
CA SER A 26 11.79 2.30 -11.47
C SER A 26 11.42 2.03 -10.01
N ALA A 27 10.75 2.98 -9.36
CA ALA A 27 10.30 2.79 -7.98
C ALA A 27 9.36 1.57 -7.82
N PRO A 28 8.38 1.32 -8.73
CA PRO A 28 7.58 0.10 -8.66
C PRO A 28 8.40 -1.19 -8.81
N SER A 29 9.41 -1.22 -9.70
CA SER A 29 10.26 -2.40 -9.88
C SER A 29 11.08 -2.71 -8.63
N GLN A 30 11.65 -1.67 -7.99
CA GLN A 30 12.38 -1.81 -6.74
C GLN A 30 11.48 -2.34 -5.61
N LEU A 31 10.29 -1.75 -5.44
CA LEU A 31 9.30 -2.20 -4.45
C LEU A 31 8.83 -3.64 -4.71
N MET A 32 8.55 -4.01 -5.97
CA MET A 32 8.15 -5.36 -6.32
C MET A 32 9.20 -6.41 -5.94
N SER A 33 10.49 -6.07 -6.12
CA SER A 33 11.59 -6.98 -5.76
C SER A 33 11.68 -7.27 -4.26
N THR A 34 11.05 -6.43 -3.41
CA THR A 34 10.97 -6.61 -1.95
C THR A 34 9.59 -7.09 -1.49
N GLY A 35 8.70 -7.48 -2.40
CA GLY A 35 7.36 -7.97 -2.06
C GLY A 35 6.35 -6.86 -1.75
N LEU A 36 6.63 -5.62 -2.13
CA LEU A 36 5.78 -4.45 -1.91
C LEU A 36 5.18 -3.96 -3.24
N PHE A 37 3.93 -3.53 -3.19
CA PHE A 37 3.21 -2.99 -4.35
C PHE A 37 2.94 -1.49 -4.18
N ALA A 38 3.35 -0.72 -5.18
CA ALA A 38 3.29 0.74 -5.17
C ALA A 38 1.85 1.27 -5.33
N CYS A 39 1.48 2.33 -4.61
CA CYS A 39 0.17 2.99 -4.79
C CYS A 39 0.08 3.87 -6.06
N ALA A 40 1.21 4.14 -6.71
CA ALA A 40 1.31 4.93 -7.92
C ALA A 40 2.52 4.51 -8.76
N PRO A 41 2.43 4.58 -10.10
CA PRO A 41 3.46 4.06 -11.00
C PRO A 41 4.72 4.92 -11.09
N ILE A 42 4.63 6.25 -10.88
CA ILE A 42 5.73 7.19 -11.17
C ILE A 42 6.44 7.67 -9.90
N ALA A 43 5.66 8.09 -8.91
CA ALA A 43 6.18 8.62 -7.64
C ALA A 43 5.32 8.08 -6.49
N PRO A 44 5.44 6.78 -6.16
CA PRO A 44 4.71 6.22 -5.04
C PRO A 44 5.13 6.90 -3.76
N SER A 45 4.12 7.27 -2.97
CA SER A 45 4.29 7.75 -1.61
C SER A 45 3.94 6.65 -0.61
N LEU A 46 3.21 5.61 -1.04
CA LEU A 46 2.82 4.44 -0.26
C LEU A 46 3.14 3.17 -1.05
N ALA A 47 3.52 2.11 -0.34
CA ALA A 47 3.55 0.75 -0.86
C ALA A 47 2.93 -0.22 0.15
N VAL A 48 2.35 -1.31 -0.32
CA VAL A 48 1.62 -2.29 0.52
C VAL A 48 2.18 -3.69 0.26
N ASP A 49 2.38 -4.49 1.31
CA ASP A 49 2.80 -5.89 1.20
C ASP A 49 1.84 -6.68 0.28
N LEU A 50 2.41 -7.39 -0.69
CA LEU A 50 1.67 -8.23 -1.64
C LEU A 50 0.81 -9.27 -0.94
N ARG A 51 1.28 -9.83 0.17
CA ARG A 51 0.52 -10.81 0.94
C ARG A 51 -0.71 -10.16 1.57
N LEU A 52 -0.60 -8.90 2.00
CA LEU A 52 -1.72 -8.16 2.59
C LEU A 52 -2.76 -7.83 1.50
N LEU A 53 -2.30 -7.44 0.31
CA LEU A 53 -3.17 -7.25 -0.85
C LEU A 53 -3.85 -8.55 -1.28
N HIS A 54 -3.13 -9.67 -1.27
CA HIS A 54 -3.70 -10.98 -1.58
C HIS A 54 -4.75 -11.40 -0.56
N PHE A 55 -4.47 -11.25 0.73
CA PHE A 55 -5.43 -11.50 1.81
C PHE A 55 -6.71 -10.67 1.62
N VAL A 56 -6.58 -9.39 1.28
CA VAL A 56 -7.72 -8.50 1.01
C VAL A 56 -8.49 -8.92 -0.25
N LYS A 57 -7.80 -9.32 -1.33
CA LYS A 57 -8.43 -9.87 -2.54
C LYS A 57 -9.26 -11.12 -2.21
N THR A 58 -8.72 -12.04 -1.41
CA THR A 58 -9.44 -13.23 -0.94
C THR A 58 -10.63 -12.86 -0.06
N LEU A 59 -10.47 -11.90 0.86
CA LEU A 59 -11.56 -11.43 1.71
C LEU A 59 -12.70 -10.80 0.91
N PHE A 60 -12.42 -10.03 -0.14
CA PHE A 60 -13.45 -9.43 -0.99
C PHE A 60 -14.23 -10.45 -1.84
N VAL A 61 -13.71 -11.67 -2.01
CA VAL A 61 -14.48 -12.79 -2.57
C VAL A 61 -15.47 -13.33 -1.53
N CYS A 62 -15.10 -13.28 -0.24
CA CYS A 62 -15.92 -13.78 0.87
C CYS A 62 -16.89 -12.74 1.45
N LEU A 63 -16.63 -11.45 1.25
CA LEU A 63 -17.38 -10.32 1.82
C LEU A 63 -17.78 -9.33 0.71
N THR A 64 -19.03 -8.87 0.72
CA THR A 64 -19.53 -7.83 -0.20
C THR A 64 -18.59 -6.61 -0.16
N PRO A 65 -18.14 -6.07 -1.30
CA PRO A 65 -17.02 -5.12 -1.34
C PRO A 65 -17.38 -3.77 -0.72
N ASN A 66 -17.10 -3.59 0.57
CA ASN A 66 -17.30 -2.36 1.32
C ASN A 66 -15.95 -1.71 1.68
N THR A 67 -15.20 -1.28 0.66
CA THR A 67 -13.87 -0.66 0.79
C THR A 67 -13.76 0.41 1.90
N THR A 68 -14.86 1.11 2.23
CA THR A 68 -14.96 2.06 3.35
C THR A 68 -14.75 1.42 4.72
N VAL A 69 -15.51 0.36 5.05
CA VAL A 69 -15.48 -0.29 6.38
C VAL A 69 -14.12 -0.94 6.63
N TRP A 70 -13.50 -1.47 5.58
CA TRP A 70 -12.17 -2.04 5.69
C TRP A 70 -11.08 -1.00 5.89
N CYS A 71 -11.14 0.14 5.20
CA CYS A 71 -10.17 1.22 5.42
C CYS A 71 -10.29 1.80 6.84
N GLU A 72 -11.50 1.81 7.41
CA GLU A 72 -11.72 2.14 8.81
C GLU A 72 -11.12 1.09 9.74
N ALA A 73 -11.35 -0.20 9.51
CA ALA A 73 -10.76 -1.29 10.31
C ALA A 73 -9.21 -1.28 10.27
N LEU A 74 -8.62 -1.08 9.09
CA LEU A 74 -7.18 -0.97 8.92
C LEU A 74 -6.63 0.27 9.66
N ALA A 75 -7.32 1.40 9.58
CA ALA A 75 -6.92 2.62 10.29
C ALA A 75 -6.96 2.42 11.82
N VAL A 76 -7.99 1.75 12.34
CA VAL A 76 -8.11 1.41 13.77
C VAL A 76 -6.99 0.45 14.19
N PHE A 77 -6.78 -0.64 13.44
CA PHE A 77 -5.71 -1.59 13.73
C PHE A 77 -4.33 -0.92 13.78
N LEU A 78 -4.01 -0.08 12.79
CA LEU A 78 -2.75 0.66 12.73
C LEU A 78 -2.63 1.66 13.89
N GLN A 79 -3.72 2.34 14.27
CA GLN A 79 -3.74 3.26 15.40
C GLN A 79 -3.49 2.54 16.73
N GLU A 80 -4.10 1.36 16.95
CA GLU A 80 -3.88 0.54 18.14
C GLU A 80 -2.43 0.05 18.28
N HIS A 81 -1.70 -0.07 17.17
CA HIS A 81 -0.30 -0.47 17.13
C HIS A 81 0.67 0.73 17.10
N GLY A 82 0.19 1.95 17.39
CA GLY A 82 1.03 3.16 17.50
C GLY A 82 1.29 3.89 16.18
N TYR A 83 0.69 3.46 15.07
CA TYR A 83 0.85 4.03 13.73
C TYR A 83 -0.35 4.90 13.35
N GLY A 84 -0.60 5.96 14.11
CA GLY A 84 -1.68 6.91 13.84
C GLY A 84 -1.48 7.60 12.47
N LEU A 85 -2.29 7.21 11.48
CA LEU A 85 -2.33 7.88 10.18
C LEU A 85 -3.13 9.17 10.33
N THR A 86 -2.43 10.31 10.39
CA THR A 86 -3.01 11.66 10.59
C THR A 86 -4.00 12.10 9.51
N THR A 87 -4.27 11.30 8.47
CA THR A 87 -5.30 11.58 7.47
C THR A 87 -5.96 10.30 6.94
N GLN A 88 -7.05 9.85 7.58
CA GLN A 88 -7.87 8.71 7.15
C GLN A 88 -8.28 8.80 5.66
N ASN A 89 -8.65 9.98 5.18
CA ASN A 89 -9.05 10.21 3.79
C ASN A 89 -7.92 9.95 2.78
N ASN A 90 -6.66 10.14 3.16
CA ASN A 90 -5.52 9.87 2.29
C ASN A 90 -5.20 8.37 2.22
N LEU A 91 -5.38 7.62 3.32
CA LEU A 91 -5.15 6.18 3.34
C LEU A 91 -6.14 5.45 2.44
N ARG A 92 -7.45 5.72 2.59
CA ARG A 92 -8.49 5.06 1.80
C ARG A 92 -8.22 5.18 0.31
N ARG A 93 -7.98 6.40 -0.18
CA ARG A 93 -7.71 6.66 -1.59
C ARG A 93 -6.44 5.95 -2.10
N ARG A 94 -5.35 5.97 -1.32
CA ARG A 94 -4.07 5.38 -1.71
C ARG A 94 -4.12 3.86 -1.68
N PHE A 95 -4.82 3.28 -0.71
CA PHE A 95 -5.09 1.85 -0.63
C PHE A 95 -5.98 1.38 -1.77
N SER A 96 -7.10 2.07 -2.04
CA SER A 96 -7.97 1.77 -3.18
C SER A 96 -7.21 1.78 -4.51
N ASN A 97 -6.31 2.74 -4.71
CA ASN A 97 -5.46 2.80 -5.91
C ASN A 97 -4.50 1.60 -6.00
N ALA A 98 -3.81 1.27 -4.90
CA ALA A 98 -2.90 0.12 -4.87
C ALA A 98 -3.64 -1.19 -5.18
N TYR A 99 -4.79 -1.40 -4.55
CA TYR A 99 -5.64 -2.57 -4.77
C TYR A 99 -6.19 -2.64 -6.21
N HIS A 100 -6.66 -1.53 -6.76
CA HIS A 100 -7.16 -1.48 -8.15
C HIS A 100 -6.08 -1.92 -9.15
N TRP A 101 -4.87 -1.36 -9.03
CA TRP A 101 -3.76 -1.73 -9.91
C TRP A 101 -3.28 -3.16 -9.69
N TYR A 102 -3.30 -3.66 -8.45
CA TYR A 102 -3.00 -5.07 -8.18
C TYR A 102 -3.97 -6.00 -8.90
N CYS A 103 -5.29 -5.75 -8.81
CA CYS A 103 -6.29 -6.57 -9.49
C CYS A 103 -6.21 -6.51 -11.03
N MET A 104 -5.77 -5.39 -11.60
CA MET A 104 -5.65 -5.22 -13.05
C MET A 104 -4.38 -5.86 -13.64
N LEU A 105 -3.30 -5.95 -12.85
CA LEU A 105 -1.97 -6.33 -13.34
C LEU A 105 -1.50 -7.69 -12.81
N VAL A 106 -2.18 -8.27 -11.81
CA VAL A 106 -1.83 -9.53 -11.12
C VAL A 106 -3.05 -10.44 -10.96
#